data_AF-A0A7S1MLV2-F1
#
_entry.id   AF-A0A7S1MLV2-F1
#
_cell.length_a   1.000
_cell.length_b   1.000
_cell.length_c   1.000
_cell.angle_alpha   90.00
_cell.angle_beta   90.00
_cell.angle_gamma   90.00
#
_symmetry.space_group_name_H-M   'P 1'
#
loop_
_entity.id
_entity.type
_entity.pdbx_description
1 polymer ?
#
loop_
_entity_poly.entity_id
_entity_poly.type
_entity_poly.pdbx_seq_one_letter_code
_entity_poly.pdbx_strand_id
1 'polypeptide(L)'
;TDNAGQTALHTAVSTWNQPACQILLKHHKFTKSSVRDNEGRTALHIAAHWGDALVVRLILEHFTFELDDASAEDDLGQTALEYAVDCGHEEAAKFIRRAMEGQPLLTPPPSRAGSRSPS
;
A
#
# COMPACT_ATOMS: atom_id res chain seq x y z
N THR A 1 15.15 -12.04 6.77
CA THR A 1 15.39 -10.65 6.42
C THR A 1 16.85 -10.54 6.05
N ASP A 2 17.20 -9.65 5.14
CA ASP A 2 18.61 -9.36 4.81
C ASP A 2 19.23 -8.46 5.91
N ASN A 3 20.51 -8.09 5.78
CA ASN A 3 21.23 -7.21 6.69
C ASN A 3 20.55 -5.84 6.90
N ALA A 4 19.71 -5.42 5.94
CA ALA A 4 18.90 -4.20 6.00
C ALA A 4 17.51 -4.41 6.63
N GLY A 5 17.22 -5.58 7.24
CA GLY A 5 15.88 -5.88 7.77
C GLY A 5 14.85 -6.18 6.68
N GLN A 6 15.24 -6.11 5.41
CA GLN A 6 14.35 -6.26 4.25
C GLN A 6 13.90 -7.72 4.06
N THR A 7 12.62 -7.89 3.68
CA THR A 7 12.09 -9.18 3.21
C THR A 7 12.26 -9.32 1.70
N ALA A 8 12.05 -10.53 1.18
CA ALA A 8 12.07 -10.76 -0.27
C ALA A 8 11.12 -9.83 -1.04
N LEU A 9 10.01 -9.40 -0.43
CA LEU A 9 9.09 -8.43 -1.02
C LEU A 9 9.71 -7.02 -1.09
N HIS A 10 10.42 -6.56 -0.06
CA HIS A 10 11.12 -5.26 -0.11
C HIS A 10 12.12 -5.21 -1.27
N THR A 11 12.89 -6.27 -1.45
CA THR A 11 13.85 -6.37 -2.55
C THR A 11 13.15 -6.44 -3.92
N ALA A 12 12.06 -7.21 -4.04
CA ALA A 12 11.30 -7.30 -5.30
C ALA A 12 10.69 -5.94 -5.70
N VAL A 13 10.15 -5.19 -4.73
CA VAL A 13 9.63 -3.84 -4.97
C VAL A 13 10.76 -2.87 -5.31
N SER A 14 11.88 -2.92 -4.59
CA SER A 14 13.05 -2.05 -4.84
C SER A 14 13.71 -2.29 -6.20
N THR A 15 13.60 -3.50 -6.73
CA THR A 15 14.13 -3.88 -8.05
C THR A 15 13.13 -3.69 -9.19
N TRP A 16 11.95 -3.11 -8.91
CA TRP A 16 10.85 -2.92 -9.86
C TRP A 16 10.41 -4.21 -10.56
N ASN A 17 10.58 -5.33 -9.86
CA ASN A 17 10.30 -6.65 -10.41
C ASN A 17 8.84 -7.04 -10.12
N GLN A 18 7.92 -6.43 -10.86
CA GLN A 18 6.48 -6.71 -10.80
C GLN A 18 6.11 -8.21 -10.82
N PRO A 19 6.67 -9.06 -11.70
CA PRO A 19 6.35 -10.49 -11.68
C PRO A 19 6.85 -11.19 -10.42
N ALA A 20 8.02 -10.81 -9.88
CA ALA A 20 8.47 -11.33 -8.60
C ALA A 20 7.53 -10.91 -7.45
N CYS A 21 7.09 -9.64 -7.42
CA CYS A 21 6.10 -9.16 -6.45
C CYS A 21 4.80 -9.98 -6.51
N GLN A 22 4.27 -10.24 -7.71
CA GLN A 22 3.07 -11.07 -7.88
C GLN A 22 3.25 -12.49 -7.37
N ILE A 23 4.38 -13.14 -7.67
CA ILE A 23 4.64 -14.51 -7.23
C ILE A 23 4.74 -14.56 -5.70
N LEU A 24 5.44 -13.60 -5.09
CA LEU A 24 5.61 -13.51 -3.65
C LEU A 24 4.28 -13.25 -2.93
N LEU A 25 3.47 -12.32 -3.43
CA LEU A 25 2.15 -11.99 -2.88
C LEU A 25 1.11 -13.09 -3.15
N LYS A 26 1.18 -13.84 -4.25
CA LYS A 26 0.30 -15.00 -4.45
C LYS A 26 0.65 -16.17 -3.53
N HIS A 27 1.85 -16.16 -2.94
CA HIS A 27 2.31 -17.25 -2.13
C HIS A 27 1.75 -17.13 -0.71
N HIS A 28 0.78 -18.00 -0.37
CA HIS A 28 0.09 -18.10 0.92
C HIS A 28 0.98 -18.24 2.17
N LYS A 29 2.28 -18.55 2.01
CA LYS A 29 3.27 -18.51 3.12
C LYS A 29 3.82 -17.11 3.40
N PHE A 30 3.55 -16.12 2.56
CA PHE A 30 4.02 -14.76 2.74
C PHE A 30 3.13 -14.01 3.73
N THR A 31 3.12 -14.45 4.99
CA THR A 31 2.34 -13.84 6.08
C THR A 31 3.05 -12.63 6.71
N LYS A 32 4.14 -12.18 6.11
CA LYS A 32 5.07 -11.17 6.62
C LYS A 32 5.07 -9.92 5.74
N SER A 33 3.90 -9.47 5.31
CA SER A 33 3.73 -8.23 4.55
C SER A 33 3.97 -6.97 5.40
N SER A 34 3.68 -7.05 6.70
CA SER A 34 3.86 -6.02 7.72
C SER A 34 5.31 -5.89 8.25
N VAL A 35 6.26 -6.66 7.71
CA VAL A 35 7.65 -6.54 8.20
C VAL A 35 8.20 -5.17 7.84
N ARG A 36 8.78 -4.51 8.84
CA ARG A 36 9.50 -3.26 8.70
C ARG A 36 10.99 -3.54 8.43
N ASP A 37 11.59 -2.80 7.51
CA ASP A 37 13.03 -2.79 7.31
C ASP A 37 13.75 -2.02 8.44
N ASN A 38 15.08 -1.86 8.35
CA ASN A 38 15.86 -1.15 9.37
C ASN A 38 15.54 0.36 9.48
N GLU A 39 14.79 0.93 8.54
CA GLU A 39 14.31 2.31 8.57
C GLU A 39 12.82 2.37 8.96
N GLY A 40 12.27 1.25 9.44
CA GLY A 40 10.87 1.17 9.82
C GLY A 40 9.91 1.06 8.65
N ARG A 41 10.38 1.00 7.40
CA ARG A 41 9.52 1.03 6.22
C ARG A 41 8.98 -0.36 5.91
N THR A 42 7.72 -0.41 5.50
CA THR A 42 7.10 -1.62 4.95
C THR A 42 7.27 -1.67 3.42
N ALA A 43 6.95 -2.82 2.82
CA ALA A 43 6.97 -2.94 1.36
C ALA A 43 6.01 -1.95 0.67
N LEU A 44 4.95 -1.51 1.35
CA LEU A 44 4.02 -0.49 0.84
C LEU A 44 4.66 0.90 0.77
N HIS A 45 5.49 1.29 1.74
CA HIS A 45 6.24 2.55 1.70
C HIS A 45 7.15 2.61 0.47
N ILE A 46 7.89 1.52 0.22
CA ILE A 46 8.77 1.44 -0.94
C ILE A 46 7.95 1.50 -2.23
N ALA A 47 6.84 0.76 -2.33
CA ALA A 47 5.98 0.77 -3.52
C ALA A 47 5.35 2.15 -3.77
N ALA A 48 4.98 2.86 -2.71
CA ALA A 48 4.44 4.20 -2.76
C ALA A 48 5.48 5.24 -3.21
N HIS A 49 6.70 5.14 -2.70
CA HIS A 49 7.83 5.99 -3.09
C HIS A 49 8.14 5.87 -4.58
N TRP A 50 8.07 4.67 -5.15
CA TRP A 50 8.28 4.46 -6.57
C TRP A 50 7.04 4.76 -7.44
N GLY A 51 5.87 4.92 -6.83
CA GLY A 51 4.62 5.19 -7.53
C GLY A 51 4.05 4.02 -8.32
N ASP A 52 4.49 2.79 -8.02
CA ASP A 52 4.13 1.62 -8.80
C ASP A 52 2.73 1.12 -8.40
N ALA A 53 1.71 1.77 -8.96
CA ALA A 53 0.31 1.59 -8.59
C ALA A 53 -0.16 0.12 -8.72
N LEU A 54 0.41 -0.65 -9.65
CA LEU A 54 0.12 -2.07 -9.78
C LEU A 54 0.61 -2.86 -8.56
N VAL A 55 1.83 -2.60 -8.12
CA VAL A 55 2.42 -3.26 -6.95
C VAL A 55 1.69 -2.82 -5.69
N VAL A 56 1.36 -1.53 -5.55
CA VAL A 56 0.54 -1.00 -4.45
C VAL A 56 -0.79 -1.74 -4.37
N ARG A 57 -1.52 -1.89 -5.49
CA ARG A 57 -2.77 -2.66 -5.51
C ARG A 57 -2.57 -4.12 -5.10
N LEU A 58 -1.55 -4.78 -5.63
CA LEU A 58 -1.27 -6.19 -5.30
C LEU A 58 -0.95 -6.39 -3.80
N ILE A 59 -0.24 -5.44 -3.19
CA ILE A 59 0.08 -5.45 -1.76
C ILE A 59 -1.20 -5.24 -0.94
N LEU A 60 -2.04 -4.27 -1.33
CA LEU A 60 -3.30 -3.97 -0.64
C LEU A 60 -4.38 -5.06 -0.82
N GLU A 61 -4.39 -5.76 -1.96
CA GLU A 61 -5.27 -6.91 -2.20
C GLU A 61 -4.78 -8.20 -1.51
N HIS A 62 -3.59 -8.16 -0.88
CA HIS A 62 -3.06 -9.30 -0.16
C HIS A 62 -3.78 -9.47 1.19
N PHE A 63 -4.29 -10.67 1.45
CA PHE A 63 -5.12 -11.01 2.62
C PHE A 63 -4.50 -10.80 4.00
N THR A 64 -3.19 -10.50 4.07
CA THR A 64 -2.47 -10.23 5.32
C THR A 64 -2.09 -8.77 5.51
N PHE A 65 -2.44 -7.90 4.56
CA PHE A 65 -2.23 -6.46 4.71
C PHE A 65 -3.43 -5.90 5.44
N GLU A 66 -3.28 -5.70 6.75
CA GLU A 66 -4.35 -5.15 7.59
C GLU A 66 -4.42 -3.62 7.39
N LEU A 67 -5.56 -3.01 7.78
CA LEU A 67 -5.71 -1.54 7.71
C LEU A 67 -4.61 -0.82 8.51
N ASP A 68 -4.22 -1.40 9.65
CA ASP A 68 -3.13 -0.91 10.50
C ASP A 68 -1.80 -0.84 9.77
N ASP A 69 -1.53 -1.72 8.80
CA ASP A 69 -0.29 -1.71 8.03
C ASP A 69 -0.24 -0.59 6.99
N ALA A 70 -1.41 -0.17 6.47
CA ALA A 70 -1.51 0.93 5.52
C ALA A 70 -1.30 2.29 6.19
N SER A 71 -1.63 2.38 7.48
CA SER A 71 -1.37 3.56 8.33
C SER A 71 -0.07 3.44 9.14
N ALA A 72 0.74 2.41 8.90
CA ALA A 72 2.02 2.27 9.56
C ALA A 72 2.94 3.45 9.18
N GLU A 73 3.57 4.04 10.18
CA GLU A 73 4.59 5.07 10.02
C GLU A 73 5.98 4.42 10.05
N ASP A 74 6.88 4.90 9.20
CA ASP A 74 8.30 4.56 9.24
C ASP A 74 9.02 5.24 10.43
N ASP A 75 10.34 5.11 10.51
CA ASP A 75 11.10 5.69 11.63
C ASP A 75 11.23 7.23 11.55
N LEU A 76 10.85 7.83 10.42
CA LEU A 76 10.73 9.28 10.23
C LEU A 76 9.32 9.79 10.57
N GLY A 77 8.39 8.89 10.94
CA GLY A 77 6.99 9.24 11.16
C GLY A 77 6.21 9.44 9.85
N GLN A 78 6.74 8.96 8.73
CA GLN A 78 6.10 9.09 7.42
C GLN A 78 5.33 7.83 7.07
N THR A 79 4.12 8.00 6.55
CA THR A 79 3.25 6.94 6.05
C THR A 79 3.48 6.68 4.56
N ALA A 80 3.13 5.49 4.09
CA ALA A 80 3.21 5.17 2.66
C ALA A 80 2.39 6.16 1.79
N LEU A 81 1.28 6.70 2.31
CA LEU A 81 0.51 7.72 1.60
C LEU A 81 1.32 9.00 1.38
N GLU A 82 2.03 9.47 2.41
CA GLU A 82 2.86 10.67 2.33
C GLU A 82 3.97 10.51 1.31
N TYR A 83 4.65 9.35 1.27
CA TYR A 83 5.62 9.05 0.22
C TYR A 83 5.03 9.17 -1.19
N ALA A 84 3.84 8.60 -1.43
CA ALA A 84 3.19 8.71 -2.74
C ALA A 84 2.78 10.15 -3.07
N VAL A 85 2.33 10.94 -2.08
CA VAL A 85 1.94 12.34 -2.28
C VAL A 85 3.15 13.23 -2.55
N ASP A 86 4.21 13.09 -1.75
CA ASP A 86 5.45 13.87 -1.89
C ASP A 86 6.14 13.60 -3.23
N CYS A 87 6.07 12.35 -3.71
CA CYS A 87 6.62 11.98 -5.02
C CYS A 87 5.66 12.33 -6.19
N GLY A 88 4.43 12.81 -5.92
CA GLY A 88 3.45 13.17 -6.94
C GLY A 88 2.74 11.97 -7.61
N HIS A 89 2.77 10.80 -6.97
CA HIS A 89 2.18 9.56 -7.47
C HIS A 89 0.71 9.44 -7.09
N GLU A 90 -0.13 10.24 -7.74
CA GLU A 90 -1.56 10.33 -7.42
C GLU A 90 -2.31 9.00 -7.42
N GLU A 91 -2.03 8.11 -8.37
CA GLU A 91 -2.74 6.82 -8.45
C GLU A 91 -2.38 5.91 -7.29
N ALA A 92 -1.10 5.80 -6.93
CA ALA A 92 -0.65 5.08 -5.75
C ALA A 92 -1.27 5.68 -4.47
N ALA A 93 -1.24 7.01 -4.33
CA ALA A 93 -1.84 7.71 -3.20
C ALA A 93 -3.35 7.46 -3.09
N LYS A 94 -4.08 7.45 -4.22
CA LYS A 94 -5.52 7.14 -4.25
C LYS A 94 -5.81 5.73 -3.76
N PHE A 95 -5.00 4.73 -4.15
CA PHE A 95 -5.18 3.35 -3.69
C PHE A 95 -4.89 3.20 -2.19
N ILE A 96 -3.78 3.77 -1.71
CA ILE A 96 -3.38 3.70 -0.29
C ILE A 96 -4.41 4.40 0.58
N ARG A 97 -4.83 5.62 0.21
CA ARG A 97 -5.86 6.37 0.96
C ARG A 97 -7.16 5.59 1.07
N ARG A 98 -7.63 4.97 -0.03
CA ARG A 98 -8.83 4.13 -0.01
C ARG A 98 -8.70 2.93 0.92
N ALA A 99 -7.53 2.30 0.94
CA ALA A 99 -7.26 1.20 1.85
C ALA A 99 -7.24 1.66 3.31
N MET A 100 -6.63 2.80 3.62
CA MET A 100 -6.62 3.39 4.97
C MET A 100 -8.03 3.77 5.45
N GLU A 101 -8.89 4.25 4.55
CA GLU A 101 -10.29 4.64 4.86
C GLU A 101 -11.24 3.43 4.97
N GLY A 102 -10.75 2.19 4.79
CA GLY A 102 -11.58 0.99 4.84
C GLY A 102 -12.64 0.92 3.74
N GLN A 103 -12.47 1.68 2.65
CA GLN A 103 -13.40 1.64 1.53
C GLN A 103 -13.13 0.39 0.69
N PRO A 104 -14.17 -0.41 0.36
CA PRO A 104 -14.00 -1.48 -0.60
C PRO A 104 -13.50 -0.89 -1.92
N LEU A 105 -12.45 -1.49 -2.49
CA LEU A 105 -11.85 -1.18 -3.81
C LEU A 105 -12.86 -1.12 -4.97
N LEU A 106 -14.13 -1.48 -4.72
CA LEU A 106 -15.26 -1.40 -5.64
C LEU A 106 -16.49 -0.79 -4.95
N THR A 107 -16.61 0.55 -4.94
CA THR A 107 -17.94 1.19 -4.92
C THR A 107 -17.98 2.31 -5.97
N PRO A 108 -19.01 2.36 -6.83
CA PRO A 108 -19.23 3.53 -7.68
C PRO A 108 -19.46 4.76 -6.79
N PRO A 109 -19.12 5.97 -7.27
CA PRO A 109 -19.15 7.17 -6.45
C PRO A 109 -20.52 7.34 -5.80
N PRO A 110 -20.60 7.96 -4.61
CA PRO A 110 -21.88 8.21 -3.96
C PRO A 110 -22.72 9.05 -4.92
N SER A 111 -23.74 8.42 -5.52
CA SER A 111 -24.82 9.11 -6.19
C SER A 111 -25.28 10.16 -5.21
N ARG A 112 -25.00 11.42 -5.55
CA ARG A 112 -25.36 12.62 -4.80
C ARG A 112 -26.89 12.70 -4.80
N ALA A 113 -27.52 11.89 -3.95
CA ALA A 113 -28.95 11.87 -3.74
C ALA A 113 -29.31 13.24 -3.16
N GLY A 114 -30.02 13.99 -4.00
CA GLY A 114 -30.30 15.39 -3.81
C GLY A 114 -30.91 15.68 -2.44
N SER A 115 -30.29 16.64 -1.76
CA SER A 115 -30.99 17.50 -0.82
C SER A 115 -32.18 18.16 -1.55
N ARG A 116 -33.39 17.64 -1.34
CA ARG A 116 -34.63 18.39 -1.54
C ARG A 116 -35.70 17.82 -0.62
N SER A 117 -35.72 18.37 0.59
CA SER A 117 -36.93 18.44 1.40
C SER A 117 -38.01 19.20 0.62
N PRO A 118 -39.29 18.85 0.76
CA PRO A 118 -40.34 19.84 0.71
C PRO A 118 -41.08 19.90 2.06
N SER A 119 -41.22 21.13 2.53
CA SER A 119 -42.22 21.56 3.52
C SER A 119 -43.61 21.62 2.89
#